data_AF-B0MXD4-F1
#
_entry.id   AF-B0MXD4-F1
#
_cell.length_a   1.000
_cell.length_b   1.000
_cell.length_c   1.000
_cell.angle_alpha   90.00
_cell.angle_beta   90.00
_cell.angle_gamma   90.00
#
_symmetry.space_group_name_H-M   'P 1'
#
loop_
_entity.id
_entity.type
_entity.pdbx_description
1 polymer ?
#
loop_
_entity_poly.entity_id
_entity_poly.type
_entity_poly.pdbx_seq_one_letter_code
_entity_poly.pdbx_strand_id
1 'polypeptide(L)'
;MAVFPFQYVNRRGIPVIKTTGVTVNAADVVFSFQNHAFANSWYRGIVLVELSQAIPAGTTGTLPVLFETNGVTKNVTTYNGANVTVSDIPGTGVFQLFYDKQTDTLQLMTGAV
;
A
#
# COMPACT_ATOMS: atom_id res chain seq x y z
N MET A 1 21.02 7.51 -29.06
CA MET A 1 19.75 6.83 -28.71
C MET A 1 20.12 5.48 -28.10
N ALA A 2 19.67 5.15 -26.88
CA ALA A 2 20.01 3.87 -26.27
C ALA A 2 19.37 2.72 -27.07
N VAL A 3 20.17 1.72 -27.44
CA VAL A 3 19.78 0.62 -28.34
C VAL A 3 18.71 -0.30 -27.70
N PHE A 4 18.59 -0.30 -26.37
CA PHE A 4 17.56 -1.05 -25.63
C PHE A 4 17.06 -0.25 -24.41
N PRO A 5 16.09 0.68 -24.57
CA PRO A 5 15.65 1.55 -23.48
C PRO A 5 15.05 0.78 -22.29
N PHE A 6 14.53 -0.42 -22.52
CA PHE A 6 13.90 -1.25 -21.50
C PHE A 6 14.89 -2.10 -20.69
N GLN A 7 16.12 -2.33 -21.18
CA GLN A 7 17.11 -3.17 -20.48
C GLN A 7 17.61 -2.52 -19.18
N TYR A 8 17.46 -1.20 -19.03
CA TYR A 8 17.90 -0.47 -17.85
C TYR A 8 16.77 -0.18 -16.85
N VAL A 9 15.52 -0.53 -17.17
CA VAL A 9 14.38 -0.35 -16.26
C VAL A 9 14.58 -1.26 -15.04
N ASN A 10 14.40 -0.70 -13.85
CA ASN A 10 14.53 -1.41 -12.56
C ASN A 10 15.92 -2.03 -12.27
N ARG A 11 16.98 -1.67 -13.00
CA ARG A 11 18.34 -2.21 -12.78
C ARG A 11 18.89 -1.96 -11.37
N ARG A 12 18.36 -0.94 -10.67
CA ARG A 12 18.68 -0.61 -9.26
C ARG A 12 17.55 -0.99 -8.28
N GLY A 13 16.60 -1.81 -8.73
CA GLY A 13 15.37 -2.10 -8.01
C GLY A 13 14.32 -0.99 -8.14
N ILE A 14 13.09 -1.31 -7.73
CA ILE A 14 12.04 -0.33 -7.48
C ILE A 14 12.01 -0.09 -5.97
N PRO A 15 11.92 1.17 -5.51
CA PRO A 15 11.78 1.45 -4.09
C PRO A 15 10.49 0.83 -3.54
N VAL A 16 10.59 0.16 -2.38
CA VAL A 16 9.46 -0.43 -1.65
C VAL A 16 9.41 0.16 -0.25
N ILE A 17 8.22 0.55 0.20
CA ILE A 17 8.01 1.14 1.53
C ILE A 17 7.55 0.05 2.49
N LYS A 18 8.23 -0.10 3.61
CA LYS A 18 8.03 -1.24 4.52
C LYS A 18 7.21 -0.85 5.75
N THR A 19 6.26 -1.71 6.14
CA THR A 19 5.49 -1.51 7.38
C THR A 19 6.34 -1.76 8.63
N THR A 20 6.13 -0.95 9.66
CA THR A 20 6.75 -1.09 10.99
C THR A 20 5.89 -1.87 11.97
N GLY A 21 4.58 -1.95 11.74
CA GLY A 21 3.65 -2.67 12.60
C GLY A 21 2.25 -2.77 12.02
N VAL A 22 1.42 -3.56 12.69
CA VAL A 22 -0.01 -3.69 12.43
C VAL A 22 -0.77 -3.61 13.75
N THR A 23 -1.83 -2.80 13.77
CA THR A 23 -2.71 -2.64 14.93
C THR A 23 -4.13 -3.00 14.51
N VAL A 24 -4.79 -3.85 15.27
CA VAL A 24 -6.19 -4.24 15.03
C VAL A 24 -7.07 -3.48 16.02
N ASN A 25 -7.96 -2.66 15.50
CA ASN A 25 -8.95 -1.92 16.27
C ASN A 25 -10.32 -2.59 16.11
N ALA A 26 -11.32 -2.09 16.86
CA ALA A 26 -12.69 -2.58 16.75
C ALA A 26 -13.33 -2.27 15.38
N ALA A 27 -12.89 -1.20 14.72
CA ALA A 27 -13.48 -0.70 13.47
C ALA A 27 -12.59 -0.86 12.24
N ASP A 28 -11.30 -1.14 12.40
CA ASP A 28 -10.33 -1.15 11.30
C ASP A 28 -9.04 -1.91 11.66
N VAL A 29 -8.20 -2.15 10.64
CA VAL A 29 -6.83 -2.64 10.78
C VAL A 29 -5.88 -1.60 10.20
N VAL A 30 -4.90 -1.18 11.00
CA VAL A 30 -3.97 -0.11 10.63
C VAL A 30 -2.57 -0.67 10.46
N PHE A 31 -1.97 -0.48 9.28
CA PHE A 31 -0.55 -0.71 9.04
C PHE A 31 0.22 0.59 9.17
N SER A 32 1.23 0.61 10.04
CA SER A 32 2.09 1.78 10.24
C SER A 32 3.33 1.71 9.35
N PHE A 33 3.78 2.86 8.85
CA PHE A 33 4.98 3.01 8.04
C PHE A 33 5.98 3.98 8.70
N GLN A 34 7.27 3.81 8.40
CA GLN A 34 8.26 4.83 8.78
C GLN A 34 7.99 6.15 8.05
N ASN A 35 8.42 7.26 8.65
CA ASN A 35 8.41 8.55 7.98
C ASN A 35 9.25 8.46 6.70
N HIS A 36 8.66 8.79 5.55
CA HIS A 36 9.30 8.69 4.24
C HIS A 36 8.92 9.89 3.38
N ALA A 37 9.89 10.39 2.60
CA ALA A 37 9.78 11.65 1.85
C ALA A 37 8.69 11.67 0.76
N PHE A 38 8.14 10.52 0.39
CA PHE A 38 7.07 10.42 -0.61
C PHE A 38 5.72 10.97 -0.12
N ALA A 39 5.51 11.07 1.20
CA ALA A 39 4.27 11.61 1.77
C ALA A 39 4.00 13.09 1.41
N ASN A 40 5.05 13.87 1.09
CA ASN A 40 4.97 15.32 0.89
C ASN A 40 5.17 15.78 -0.56
N SER A 41 5.26 14.86 -1.52
CA SER A 41 5.47 15.22 -2.92
C SER A 41 4.18 15.13 -3.73
N TRP A 42 4.05 15.97 -4.76
CA TRP A 42 2.90 15.99 -5.68
C TRP A 42 2.95 14.80 -6.65
N TYR A 43 2.79 13.59 -6.11
CA TYR A 43 2.87 12.37 -6.89
C TYR A 43 1.48 11.79 -7.15
N ARG A 44 1.22 11.48 -8.42
CA ARG A 44 0.26 10.49 -8.86
C ARG A 44 1.05 9.34 -9.47
N GLY A 45 0.89 8.12 -8.99
CA GLY A 45 1.66 7.01 -9.51
C GLY A 45 1.64 5.74 -8.67
N ILE A 46 2.44 4.79 -9.13
CA ILE A 46 2.60 3.48 -8.51
C ILE A 46 3.44 3.62 -7.23
N VAL A 47 2.96 2.99 -6.17
CA VAL A 47 3.65 2.86 -4.88
C VAL A 47 3.72 1.38 -4.55
N LEU A 48 4.92 0.86 -4.26
CA LEU A 48 5.08 -0.49 -3.76
C LEU A 48 5.22 -0.45 -2.24
N VAL A 49 4.45 -1.28 -1.55
CA VAL A 49 4.53 -1.43 -0.09
C VAL A 49 4.80 -2.88 0.29
N GLU A 50 5.64 -3.10 1.28
CA GLU A 50 5.90 -4.41 1.87
C GLU A 50 5.18 -4.51 3.21
N LEU A 51 4.15 -5.35 3.27
CA LEU A 51 3.50 -5.74 4.53
C LEU A 51 4.38 -6.78 5.21
N SER A 52 5.07 -6.36 6.26
CA SER A 52 6.09 -7.17 6.95
C SER A 52 5.52 -8.02 8.07
N GLN A 53 4.40 -7.57 8.64
CA GLN A 53 3.69 -8.22 9.73
C GLN A 53 2.38 -8.78 9.16
N ALA A 54 2.05 -10.02 9.53
CA ALA A 54 0.77 -10.60 9.17
C ALA A 54 -0.35 -9.97 10.03
N ILE A 55 -1.54 -9.85 9.47
CA ILE A 55 -2.74 -9.50 10.26
C ILE A 55 -2.96 -10.63 11.28
N PRO A 56 -3.18 -10.32 12.58
CA PRO A 56 -3.44 -11.33 13.60
C PRO A 56 -4.58 -12.28 13.23
N ALA A 57 -4.38 -13.57 13.47
CA ALA A 57 -5.39 -14.59 13.22
C ALA A 57 -6.68 -14.32 14.03
N GLY A 58 -7.84 -14.59 13.44
CA GLY A 58 -9.14 -14.32 14.09
C GLY A 58 -9.65 -12.87 13.94
N THR A 59 -8.91 -12.01 13.24
CA THR A 59 -9.39 -10.66 12.88
C THR A 59 -10.59 -10.76 11.94
N THR A 60 -11.62 -9.95 12.20
CA THR A 60 -12.84 -9.91 11.38
C THR A 60 -12.52 -9.52 9.93
N GLY A 61 -12.87 -10.40 8.99
CA GLY A 61 -12.51 -10.27 7.57
C GLY A 61 -13.03 -9.00 6.88
N THR A 62 -14.13 -8.42 7.38
CA THR A 62 -14.77 -7.23 6.79
C THR A 62 -14.20 -5.91 7.29
N LEU A 63 -13.24 -5.92 8.22
CA LEU A 63 -12.65 -4.68 8.73
C LEU A 63 -11.84 -4.00 7.61
N PRO A 64 -12.01 -2.69 7.40
CA PRO A 64 -11.24 -1.93 6.43
C PRO A 64 -9.78 -1.83 6.85
N VAL A 65 -8.90 -1.77 5.84
CA VAL A 65 -7.46 -1.63 6.01
C VAL A 65 -7.05 -0.17 5.76
N LEU A 66 -6.35 0.40 6.72
CA LEU A 66 -5.82 1.76 6.67
C LEU A 66 -4.30 1.73 6.76
N PHE A 67 -3.66 2.64 6.03
CA PHE A 67 -2.23 2.88 6.11
C PHE A 67 -1.95 4.16 6.88
N GLU A 68 -1.04 4.09 7.83
CA GLU A 68 -0.68 5.19 8.72
C GLU A 68 0.76 5.62 8.50
N THR A 69 0.98 6.93 8.46
CA THR A 69 2.31 7.53 8.48
C THR A 69 2.26 8.83 9.26
N ASN A 70 3.13 8.95 10.27
CA ASN A 70 3.24 10.12 11.14
C ASN A 70 1.91 10.54 11.81
N GLY A 71 1.09 9.57 12.23
CA GLY A 71 -0.20 9.79 12.89
C GLY A 71 -1.35 10.11 11.95
N VAL A 72 -1.12 10.13 10.63
CA VAL A 72 -2.17 10.35 9.63
C VAL A 72 -2.51 9.02 8.98
N THR A 73 -3.79 8.64 9.06
CA THR A 73 -4.31 7.42 8.43
C THR A 73 -4.89 7.73 7.05
N LYS A 74 -4.78 6.76 6.15
CA LYS A 74 -5.37 6.80 4.82
C LYS A 74 -6.03 5.46 4.52
N ASN A 75 -7.28 5.52 4.08
CA ASN A 75 -8.03 4.33 3.69
C ASN A 75 -7.45 3.73 2.41
N VAL A 76 -7.31 2.41 2.38
CA VAL A 76 -6.93 1.69 1.17
C VAL A 76 -8.20 1.21 0.47
N THR A 77 -8.30 1.48 -0.82
CA THR A 77 -9.51 1.18 -1.62
C THR A 77 -9.21 0.23 -2.76
N THR A 78 -10.21 -0.53 -3.18
CA THR A 78 -10.18 -1.36 -4.38
C THR A 78 -10.46 -0.52 -5.62
N TYR A 79 -10.40 -1.14 -6.80
CA TYR A 79 -10.99 -0.57 -8.00
C TYR A 79 -12.48 -0.25 -7.76
N ASN A 80 -12.93 0.93 -8.16
CA ASN A 80 -14.25 1.52 -7.85
C ASN A 80 -14.48 2.01 -6.40
N GLY A 81 -13.43 2.07 -5.57
CA GLY A 81 -13.48 2.86 -4.33
C GLY A 81 -14.11 2.15 -3.12
N ALA A 82 -14.43 0.86 -3.20
CA ALA A 82 -14.79 0.09 -2.00
C ALA A 82 -13.57 -0.10 -1.10
N ASN A 83 -13.76 -0.22 0.21
CA ASN A 83 -12.65 -0.44 1.14
C ASN A 83 -11.96 -1.77 0.83
N VAL A 84 -10.63 -1.76 0.84
CA VAL A 84 -9.86 -2.98 1.02
C VAL A 84 -10.10 -3.46 2.44
N THR A 85 -10.40 -4.73 2.58
CA THR A 85 -10.71 -5.39 3.84
C THR A 85 -9.63 -6.39 4.21
N VAL A 86 -9.67 -6.89 5.45
CA VAL A 86 -8.77 -7.94 5.93
C VAL A 86 -8.82 -9.18 5.01
N SER A 87 -9.98 -9.54 4.46
CA SER A 87 -10.08 -10.66 3.52
C SER A 87 -9.38 -10.43 2.18
N ASP A 88 -9.12 -9.18 1.80
CA ASP A 88 -8.42 -8.84 0.55
C ASP A 88 -6.89 -8.89 0.70
N ILE A 89 -6.38 -9.04 1.93
CA ILE A 89 -4.95 -9.14 2.24
C ILE A 89 -4.61 -10.61 2.55
N PRO A 90 -4.07 -11.38 1.59
CA PRO A 90 -3.85 -12.82 1.75
C PRO A 90 -2.67 -13.16 2.70
N GLY A 91 -1.84 -12.18 3.05
CA GLY A 91 -0.69 -12.38 3.92
C GLY A 91 0.33 -11.24 3.83
N THR A 92 1.56 -11.55 4.23
CA THR A 92 2.72 -10.64 4.11
C THR A 92 3.29 -10.68 2.69
N GLY A 93 4.00 -9.61 2.30
CA GLY A 93 4.63 -9.53 1.00
C GLY A 93 4.56 -8.12 0.40
N VAL A 94 4.97 -8.02 -0.87
CA VAL A 94 4.95 -6.75 -1.60
C VAL A 94 3.63 -6.61 -2.35
N PHE A 95 2.95 -5.49 -2.09
CA PHE A 95 1.70 -5.10 -2.71
C PHE A 95 1.93 -3.87 -3.58
N GLN A 96 1.25 -3.85 -4.72
CA GLN A 96 1.28 -2.72 -5.62
C GLN A 96 0.05 -1.85 -5.39
N LEU A 97 0.27 -0.55 -5.19
CA LEU A 97 -0.78 0.44 -5.03
C LEU A 97 -0.63 1.54 -6.06
N PHE A 98 -1.73 2.25 -6.29
CA PHE A 98 -1.76 3.50 -7.02
C PHE A 98 -2.23 4.61 -6.09
N TYR A 99 -1.42 5.66 -5.97
CA TYR A 99 -1.79 6.85 -5.23
C TYR A 99 -2.08 7.98 -6.21
N ASP A 100 -3.20 8.69 -6.02
CA ASP A 100 -3.54 9.89 -6.75
C ASP A 100 -3.74 11.06 -5.79
N LYS A 101 -2.88 12.08 -5.89
CA LYS A 101 -2.97 13.26 -5.04
C LYS A 101 -4.16 14.17 -5.36
N GLN A 102 -4.69 14.13 -6.59
CA GLN A 102 -5.81 15.00 -6.99
C GLN A 102 -7.11 14.56 -6.31
N THR A 103 -7.33 13.25 -6.23
CA THR A 103 -8.48 12.65 -5.54
C THR A 103 -8.15 12.22 -4.10
N ASP A 104 -6.88 12.33 -3.70
CA ASP A 104 -6.33 11.90 -2.41
C ASP A 104 -6.56 10.40 -2.11
N THR A 105 -6.77 9.58 -3.14
CA THR A 105 -7.11 8.16 -3.03
C THR A 105 -5.87 7.27 -3.09
N LEU A 106 -5.83 6.28 -2.20
CA LEU A 106 -4.87 5.17 -2.25
C LEU A 106 -5.60 3.90 -2.64
N GLN A 107 -5.19 3.30 -3.75
CA GLN A 107 -5.85 2.15 -4.33
C GLN A 107 -4.92 0.94 -4.36
N LEU A 108 -5.40 -0.19 -3.83
CA LEU A 108 -4.76 -1.48 -4.03
C LEU A 108 -4.97 -1.90 -5.48
N MET A 109 -3.86 -2.08 -6.20
CA MET A 109 -3.91 -2.62 -7.55
C MET A 109 -4.03 -4.14 -7.42
N THR A 110 -5.20 -4.67 -7.74
CA THR A 110 -5.36 -6.12 -7.91
C THR A 110 -4.53 -6.56 -9.13
N GLY A 111 -3.77 -7.64 -8.97
CA GLY A 111 -2.65 -8.01 -9.85
C GLY A 111 -2.98 -8.22 -11.35
N ALA A 112 -1.94 -8.43 -12.15
CA ALA A 112 -2.05 -8.89 -13.53
C ALA A 112 -2.02 -10.43 -13.56
N VAL A 113 -2.94 -11.04 -14.32
CA VAL A 113 -2.88 -12.45 -14.73
C VAL A 113 -2.17 -12.53 -16.07
#